data_AF-A0A524HI95-F1
#
_entry.id   AF-A0A524HI95-F1
#
_cell.length_a   1.000
_cell.length_b   1.000
_cell.length_c   1.000
_cell.angle_alpha   90.00
_cell.angle_beta   90.00
_cell.angle_gamma   90.00
#
_symmetry.space_group_name_H-M   'P 1'
#
loop_
_entity.id
_entity.type
_entity.pdbx_description
1 polymer ?
#
loop_
_entity_poly.entity_id
_entity_poly.type
_entity_poly.pdbx_seq_one_letter_code
_entity_poly.pdbx_strand_id
1 'polypeptide(L)'
;MRESLVELISIYTIGLAGWFSIISGFFGHIFYADEVTTGIGWPINSGFQMELAFAAIGIGLVGFLGIWKQDFWLPFIIPKTTFMWGAGLTHILHMIQENNFSPSNTGIVVYWDFLLPVLLIILYGLFRKENPR
;
A
#
# COMPACT_ATOMS: atom_id res chain seq x y z
N MET A 1 6.32 -30.69 2.48
CA MET A 1 4.95 -30.26 2.83
C MET A 1 4.46 -29.40 1.68
N ARG A 2 3.25 -29.63 1.17
CA ARG A 2 2.65 -28.73 0.16
C ARG A 2 2.09 -27.52 0.91
N GLU A 3 2.29 -26.33 0.38
CA GLU A 3 1.64 -25.12 0.89
C GLU A 3 0.12 -25.28 0.78
N SER A 4 -0.62 -24.70 1.73
CA SER A 4 -2.09 -24.64 1.60
C SER A 4 -2.47 -23.62 0.51
N LEU A 5 -3.71 -23.70 0.01
CA LEU A 5 -4.21 -22.70 -0.93
C LEU A 5 -4.21 -21.29 -0.33
N VAL A 6 -4.57 -21.15 0.95
CA VAL A 6 -4.56 -19.86 1.66
C VAL A 6 -3.13 -19.34 1.79
N GLU A 7 -2.17 -20.20 2.12
CA GLU A 7 -0.75 -19.84 2.18
C GLU A 7 -0.25 -19.36 0.82
N LEU A 8 -0.54 -20.09 -0.27
CA LEU A 8 -0.13 -19.71 -1.62
C LEU A 8 -0.73 -18.37 -2.05
N ILE A 9 -2.04 -18.17 -1.82
CA ILE A 9 -2.72 -16.89 -2.10
C ILE A 9 -2.09 -15.77 -1.28
N SER A 10 -1.76 -16.02 -0.01
CA SER A 10 -1.17 -15.03 0.88
C SER A 10 0.25 -14.65 0.46
N ILE A 11 1.09 -15.64 0.10
CA ILE A 11 2.45 -15.43 -0.42
C ILE A 11 2.42 -14.47 -1.61
N TYR A 12 1.59 -14.78 -2.62
CA TYR A 12 1.53 -13.95 -3.81
C TYR A 12 0.88 -12.59 -3.54
N THR A 13 -0.20 -12.54 -2.77
CA THR A 13 -0.91 -11.27 -2.54
C THR A 13 -0.06 -10.30 -1.70
N ILE A 14 0.51 -10.76 -0.59
CA ILE A 14 1.34 -9.93 0.30
C ILE A 14 2.65 -9.57 -0.39
N GLY A 15 3.31 -10.56 -1.01
CA GLY A 15 4.56 -10.37 -1.73
C GLY A 15 4.45 -9.38 -2.89
N LEU A 16 3.42 -9.53 -3.72
CA LEU A 16 3.16 -8.61 -4.82
C LEU A 16 2.71 -7.23 -4.33
N ALA A 17 1.94 -7.14 -3.24
CA ALA A 17 1.60 -5.83 -2.65
C ALA A 17 2.85 -5.09 -2.15
N GLY A 18 3.83 -5.82 -1.60
CA GLY A 18 5.15 -5.30 -1.28
C GLY A 18 5.88 -4.79 -2.52
N TRP A 19 6.00 -5.62 -3.54
CA TRP A 19 6.59 -5.25 -4.84
C TRP A 19 5.94 -4.00 -5.46
N PHE A 20 4.61 -3.94 -5.51
CA PHE A 20 3.89 -2.78 -6.04
C PHE A 20 4.17 -1.51 -5.24
N SER A 21 4.39 -1.60 -3.92
CA SER A 21 4.76 -0.44 -3.10
C SER A 21 6.15 0.08 -3.46
N ILE A 22 7.10 -0.82 -3.76
CA ILE A 22 8.44 -0.46 -4.26
C ILE A 22 8.31 0.27 -5.61
N ILE A 23 7.59 -0.32 -6.56
CA ILE A 23 7.41 0.25 -7.90
C ILE A 23 6.67 1.59 -7.84
N SER A 24 5.65 1.71 -6.99
CA SER A 24 4.95 2.98 -6.76
C SER A 24 5.88 4.05 -6.19
N GLY A 25 6.79 3.69 -5.28
CA GLY A 25 7.80 4.61 -4.77
C GLY A 25 8.71 5.16 -5.87
N PHE A 26 9.27 4.28 -6.71
CA PHE A 26 10.12 4.73 -7.82
C PHE A 26 9.36 5.52 -8.88
N PHE A 27 8.29 4.94 -9.43
CA PHE A 27 7.63 5.54 -10.58
C PHE A 27 6.65 6.63 -10.16
N GLY A 28 5.83 6.41 -9.14
CA GLY A 28 4.85 7.40 -8.70
C GLY A 28 5.45 8.58 -7.95
N HIS A 29 6.55 8.38 -7.21
CA HIS A 29 7.02 9.37 -6.24
C HIS A 29 8.47 9.85 -6.47
N ILE A 30 9.24 9.23 -7.36
CA ILE A 30 10.56 9.74 -7.80
C ILE A 30 10.49 10.21 -9.25
N PHE A 31 10.10 9.34 -10.19
CA PHE A 31 10.16 9.65 -11.61
C PHE A 31 8.98 10.49 -12.12
N TYR A 32 7.77 10.22 -11.64
CA TYR A 32 6.55 10.93 -12.02
C TYR A 32 5.94 11.73 -10.86
N ALA A 33 6.80 12.24 -9.98
CA ALA A 33 6.39 12.92 -8.75
C ALA A 33 5.51 14.16 -9.04
N ASP A 34 5.86 14.94 -10.05
CA ASP A 34 5.15 16.18 -10.40
C ASP A 34 3.78 15.88 -11.00
N GLU A 35 3.67 14.86 -11.85
CA GLU A 35 2.41 14.41 -12.44
C GLU A 35 1.44 13.90 -11.38
N VAL A 36 1.92 13.05 -10.46
CA VAL A 36 1.11 12.55 -9.34
C VAL A 36 0.65 13.69 -8.45
N THR A 37 1.58 14.56 -8.05
CA THR A 37 1.34 15.71 -7.18
C THR A 37 0.31 16.66 -7.78
N THR A 38 0.45 16.99 -9.07
CA THR A 38 -0.52 17.82 -9.80
C THR A 38 -1.89 17.14 -9.86
N GLY A 39 -1.94 15.83 -10.10
CA GLY A 39 -3.18 15.07 -10.19
C GLY A 39 -3.98 15.04 -8.88
N ILE A 40 -3.28 14.95 -7.73
CA ILE A 40 -3.90 14.94 -6.40
C ILE A 40 -4.07 16.34 -5.80
N GLY A 41 -3.62 17.41 -6.48
CA GLY A 41 -3.74 18.78 -6.01
C GLY A 41 -2.73 19.17 -4.91
N TRP A 42 -1.62 18.43 -4.79
CA TRP A 42 -0.56 18.75 -3.82
C TRP A 42 0.45 19.75 -4.40
N PRO A 43 1.24 20.45 -3.55
CA PRO A 43 2.29 21.35 -4.02
C PRO A 43 3.48 20.60 -4.65
N ILE A 44 3.80 20.94 -5.90
CA ILE A 44 5.02 20.48 -6.59
C ILE A 44 6.28 20.99 -5.89
N ASN A 45 7.40 20.27 -6.03
CA ASN A 45 8.71 20.65 -5.48
C ASN A 45 8.79 20.88 -3.96
N SER A 46 7.84 20.33 -3.18
CA SER A 46 7.85 20.42 -1.71
C SER A 46 8.84 19.48 -1.02
N GLY A 47 9.46 18.56 -1.77
CA GLY A 47 10.31 17.49 -1.23
C GLY A 47 9.53 16.30 -0.64
N PHE A 48 8.25 16.50 -0.30
CA PHE A 48 7.40 15.48 0.30
C PHE A 48 7.29 14.19 -0.52
N GLN A 49 7.20 14.29 -1.85
CA GLN A 49 7.14 13.10 -2.72
C GLN A 49 8.40 12.23 -2.60
N MET A 50 9.58 12.83 -2.39
CA MET A 50 10.81 12.06 -2.19
C MET A 50 10.78 11.29 -0.87
N GLU A 51 10.33 11.91 0.21
CA GLU A 51 10.14 11.21 1.50
C GLU A 51 9.09 10.10 1.39
N LEU A 52 7.98 10.40 0.70
CA LEU A 52 6.91 9.45 0.42
C LEU A 52 7.40 8.24 -0.40
N ALA A 53 8.28 8.48 -1.38
CA ALA A 53 8.91 7.45 -2.17
C ALA A 53 9.70 6.48 -1.29
N PHE A 54 10.59 6.99 -0.44
CA PHE A 54 11.41 6.15 0.43
C PHE A 54 10.59 5.44 1.50
N ALA A 55 9.52 6.08 2.01
CA ALA A 55 8.56 5.42 2.89
C ALA A 55 7.87 4.24 2.18
N ALA A 56 7.36 4.45 0.96
CA ALA A 56 6.71 3.42 0.16
C ALA A 56 7.66 2.26 -0.21
N ILE A 57 8.91 2.58 -0.59
CA ILE A 57 9.96 1.58 -0.88
C ILE A 57 10.29 0.79 0.38
N GLY A 58 10.50 1.45 1.52
CA GLY A 58 10.82 0.80 2.79
C GLY A 58 9.73 -0.18 3.23
N ILE A 59 8.47 0.26 3.23
CA ILE A 59 7.31 -0.61 3.51
C ILE A 59 7.26 -1.75 2.49
N GLY A 60 7.45 -1.44 1.20
CA GLY A 60 7.41 -2.42 0.13
C GLY A 60 8.46 -3.52 0.24
N LEU A 61 9.68 -3.19 0.67
CA LEU A 61 10.75 -4.15 0.91
C LEU A 61 10.35 -5.19 1.98
N VAL A 62 9.71 -4.76 3.07
CA VAL A 62 9.20 -5.67 4.10
C VAL A 62 8.19 -6.65 3.51
N GLY A 63 7.23 -6.16 2.72
CA GLY A 63 6.23 -7.01 2.07
C GLY A 63 6.82 -7.97 1.04
N PHE A 64 7.78 -7.49 0.24
CA PHE A 64 8.44 -8.28 -0.79
C PHE A 64 9.27 -9.44 -0.21
N LEU A 65 9.96 -9.21 0.92
CA LEU A 65 10.64 -10.27 1.66
C LEU A 65 9.67 -11.36 2.16
N GLY A 66 8.39 -10.99 2.32
CA GLY A 66 7.28 -11.90 2.63
C GLY A 66 7.06 -13.02 1.61
N ILE A 67 7.58 -12.92 0.38
CA ILE A 67 7.55 -14.01 -0.60
C ILE A 67 8.30 -15.24 -0.08
N TRP A 68 9.41 -15.03 0.62
CA TRP A 68 10.28 -16.10 1.10
C TRP A 68 10.12 -16.40 2.59
N LYS A 69 9.65 -15.43 3.38
CA LYS A 69 9.59 -15.53 4.83
C LYS A 69 8.29 -14.93 5.39
N GLN A 70 7.39 -15.77 5.86
CA GLN A 70 6.08 -15.38 6.39
C GLN A 70 6.17 -14.48 7.63
N ASP A 71 7.30 -14.52 8.36
CA ASP A 71 7.57 -13.65 9.51
C ASP A 71 7.53 -12.14 9.17
N PHE A 72 7.72 -11.78 7.89
CA PHE A 72 7.62 -10.40 7.42
C PHE A 72 6.19 -9.94 7.13
N TRP A 73 5.20 -10.83 7.12
CA TRP A 73 3.83 -10.47 6.73
C TRP A 73 3.20 -9.46 7.69
N LEU A 74 3.21 -9.75 9.00
CA LEU A 74 2.64 -8.80 9.97
C LEU A 74 3.43 -7.48 10.04
N PRO A 75 4.78 -7.49 10.08
CA PRO A 75 5.58 -6.27 9.95
C PRO A 75 5.32 -5.45 8.68
N PHE A 76 4.86 -6.06 7.59
CA PHE A 76 4.43 -5.34 6.39
C PHE A 76 2.99 -4.80 6.51
N ILE A 77 2.05 -5.65 6.97
CA ILE A 77 0.62 -5.34 7.02
C ILE A 77 0.36 -4.13 7.91
N ILE A 78 1.04 -4.03 9.06
CA ILE A 78 0.84 -2.91 10.00
C ILE A 78 1.14 -1.55 9.33
N PRO A 79 2.36 -1.26 8.87
CA PRO A 79 2.65 0.03 8.25
C PRO A 79 1.91 0.21 6.92
N LYS A 80 1.70 -0.84 6.12
CA LYS A 80 0.93 -0.74 4.88
C LYS A 80 -0.51 -0.31 5.13
N THR A 81 -1.16 -0.87 6.16
CA THR A 81 -2.53 -0.52 6.56
C THR A 81 -2.58 0.92 7.05
N THR A 82 -1.71 1.28 8.00
CA THR A 82 -1.68 2.65 8.55
C THR A 82 -1.44 3.68 7.46
N PHE A 83 -0.51 3.41 6.55
CA PHE A 83 -0.21 4.29 5.43
C PHE A 83 -1.40 4.45 4.48
N MET A 84 -2.00 3.35 4.02
CA MET A 84 -3.08 3.41 3.04
C MET A 84 -4.37 3.99 3.63
N TRP A 85 -4.76 3.63 4.84
CA TRP A 85 -5.91 4.27 5.48
C TRP A 85 -5.66 5.76 5.73
N GLY A 86 -4.44 6.16 6.10
CA GLY A 86 -4.05 7.57 6.19
C GLY A 86 -4.16 8.31 4.86
N ALA A 87 -3.72 7.69 3.75
CA ALA A 87 -3.86 8.23 2.40
C ALA A 87 -5.34 8.36 2.00
N GLY A 88 -6.15 7.31 2.20
CA GLY A 88 -7.58 7.32 1.90
C GLY A 88 -8.35 8.38 2.68
N LEU A 89 -8.01 8.57 3.96
CA LEU A 89 -8.57 9.67 4.77
C LEU A 89 -8.13 11.03 4.24
N THR A 90 -6.87 11.21 3.84
CA THR A 90 -6.38 12.44 3.20
C THR A 90 -7.16 12.74 1.93
N HIS A 91 -7.39 11.75 1.06
CA HIS A 91 -8.21 11.92 -0.14
C HIS A 91 -9.64 12.37 0.19
N ILE A 92 -10.29 11.76 1.17
CA ILE A 92 -11.63 12.15 1.63
C ILE A 92 -11.63 13.59 2.19
N LEU A 93 -10.60 13.97 2.95
CA LEU A 93 -10.47 15.34 3.44
C LEU A 93 -10.33 16.34 2.30
N HIS A 94 -9.51 16.06 1.28
CA HIS A 94 -9.38 16.91 0.09
C HIS A 94 -10.70 16.99 -0.69
N MET A 95 -11.49 15.92 -0.77
CA MET A 95 -12.83 15.97 -1.37
C MET A 95 -13.75 16.96 -0.64
N ILE A 96 -13.74 16.94 0.70
CA ILE A 96 -14.65 17.75 1.52
C ILE A 96 -14.17 19.21 1.62
N GLN A 97 -12.87 19.41 1.87
CA GLN A 97 -12.31 20.72 2.22
C GLN A 97 -11.90 21.51 0.98
N GLU A 98 -11.37 20.83 -0.05
CA GLU A 98 -10.83 21.47 -1.25
C GLU A 98 -11.75 21.30 -2.48
N ASN A 99 -12.88 20.59 -2.32
CA ASN A 99 -13.75 20.16 -3.43
C ASN A 99 -12.97 19.43 -4.54
N ASN A 100 -11.91 18.71 -4.18
CA ASN A 100 -11.08 18.00 -5.14
C ASN A 100 -11.67 16.63 -5.47
N PHE A 101 -12.51 16.58 -6.50
CA PHE A 101 -13.08 15.35 -7.04
C PHE A 101 -12.34 14.87 -8.30
N SER A 102 -11.05 15.19 -8.43
CA SER A 102 -10.26 14.70 -9.56
C SER A 102 -10.24 13.17 -9.59
N PRO A 103 -10.12 12.54 -10.78
CA PRO A 103 -9.99 11.09 -10.88
C PRO A 103 -8.77 10.51 -10.12
N SER A 104 -7.73 11.33 -9.94
CA SER A 104 -6.52 10.94 -9.21
C SER A 104 -6.66 11.08 -7.69
N ASN A 105 -7.65 11.83 -7.20
CA ASN A 105 -7.94 11.99 -5.77
C ASN A 105 -9.12 11.13 -5.28
N THR A 106 -9.95 10.61 -6.20
CA THR A 106 -11.22 9.97 -5.86
C THR A 106 -11.42 8.62 -6.55
N GLY A 107 -12.54 7.97 -6.26
CA GLY A 107 -12.93 6.73 -6.91
C GLY A 107 -11.98 5.59 -6.55
N ILE A 108 -11.32 5.02 -7.57
CA ILE A 108 -10.55 3.79 -7.43
C ILE A 108 -9.42 3.91 -6.40
N VAL A 109 -8.75 5.06 -6.32
CA VAL A 109 -7.62 5.25 -5.40
C VAL A 109 -8.09 5.15 -3.95
N VAL A 110 -9.22 5.81 -3.63
CA VAL A 110 -9.82 5.82 -2.29
C VAL A 110 -10.35 4.43 -1.93
N TYR A 111 -11.04 3.75 -2.85
CA TYR A 111 -11.50 2.39 -2.58
C TYR A 111 -10.33 1.45 -2.33
N TRP A 112 -9.26 1.57 -3.11
CA TRP A 112 -8.08 0.72 -2.97
C TRP A 112 -7.37 0.94 -1.63
N ASP A 113 -7.30 2.19 -1.17
CA ASP A 113 -6.74 2.57 0.13
C ASP A 113 -7.38 1.83 1.30
N PHE A 114 -8.67 1.47 1.21
CA PHE A 114 -9.35 0.70 2.27
C PHE A 114 -9.41 -0.79 1.98
N LEU A 115 -9.70 -1.19 0.74
CA LEU A 115 -9.96 -2.59 0.40
C LEU A 115 -8.70 -3.46 0.46
N LEU A 116 -7.55 -2.96 0.01
CA LEU A 116 -6.31 -3.75 0.04
C LEU A 116 -5.89 -4.06 1.49
N PRO A 117 -5.82 -3.10 2.44
CA PRO A 117 -5.51 -3.43 3.83
C PRO A 117 -6.46 -4.45 4.45
N VAL A 118 -7.77 -4.34 4.20
CA VAL A 118 -8.76 -5.31 4.69
C VAL A 118 -8.48 -6.70 4.14
N LEU A 119 -8.19 -6.82 2.84
CA LEU A 119 -7.82 -8.09 2.21
C LEU A 119 -6.56 -8.68 2.85
N LEU A 120 -5.52 -7.87 3.05
CA LEU A 120 -4.26 -8.33 3.65
C LEU A 120 -4.46 -8.85 5.08
N ILE A 121 -5.27 -8.15 5.90
CA ILE A 121 -5.60 -8.56 7.26
C ILE A 121 -6.40 -9.88 7.28
N ILE A 122 -7.39 -10.02 6.39
CA ILE A 122 -8.19 -11.24 6.27
C ILE A 122 -7.30 -12.43 5.89
N LEU A 123 -6.46 -12.28 4.87
CA LEU A 123 -5.54 -13.33 4.43
C LEU A 123 -4.58 -13.74 5.54
N TYR A 124 -4.00 -12.76 6.25
CA TYR A 124 -3.14 -13.04 7.39
C TYR A 124 -3.87 -13.79 8.51
N GLY A 125 -5.09 -13.38 8.86
CA GLY A 125 -5.91 -14.07 9.86
C GLY A 125 -6.25 -15.51 9.48
N LEU A 126 -6.60 -15.75 8.21
CA LEU A 126 -6.86 -17.10 7.68
C LEU A 126 -5.59 -17.96 7.72
N PHE A 127 -4.45 -17.41 7.29
CA PHE A 127 -3.17 -18.10 7.36
C PHE A 127 -2.78 -18.48 8.80
N ARG A 128 -2.94 -17.56 9.76
CA ARG A 128 -2.64 -17.83 11.19
C ARG A 128 -3.58 -18.88 11.78
N LYS A 129 -4.83 -18.96 11.31
CA LYS A 129 -5.76 -20.02 11.74
C LYS A 129 -5.32 -21.40 11.25
N GLU A 130 -4.80 -21.50 10.03
CA GLU A 130 -4.25 -22.77 9.49
C GLU A 130 -2.89 -23.12 10.11
N ASN A 131 -2.12 -22.11 10.50
CA ASN A 131 -0.77 -22.24 11.06
C ASN A 131 -0.71 -21.60 12.47
N PRO A 132 -1.30 -22.23 13.50
CA PRO A 132 -1.42 -21.67 14.86
C PRO A 132 -0.11 -21.68 15.67
N ARG A 133 1.04 -21.58 15.01
CA ARG A 133 2.35 -21.44 15.66
C ARG A 133 2.60 -20.01 16.09
#